data_AF-A0A8T9MWR0-F1
#
_entry.id   AF-A0A8T9MWR0-F1
#
_cell.length_a   1.000
_cell.length_b   1.000
_cell.length_c   1.000
_cell.angle_alpha   90.00
_cell.angle_beta   90.00
_cell.angle_gamma   90.00
#
_symmetry.space_group_name_H-M   'P 1'
#
loop_
_entity.id
_entity.type
_entity.pdbx_description
1 polymer ?
#
loop_
_entity_poly.entity_id
_entity_poly.type
_entity_poly.pdbx_seq_one_letter_code
_entity_poly.pdbx_strand_id
1 'polypeptide(L)' 'MHTCELLIWHDPDTNAAALLAAVAECGARLVYRAGAAPNMLAVALPPQLCPKRAQHHFWQVRGVVLVQQPLPSPRHG' A
#
# COMPACT_ATOMS: atom_id res chain seq x y z
N MET A 1 0.03 10.37 -16.28
CA MET A 1 -0.81 9.18 -15.97
C MET A 1 -0.82 9.02 -14.46
N HIS A 2 -1.99 9.04 -13.82
CA HIS A 2 -2.09 9.03 -12.35
C HIS A 2 -1.88 7.61 -11.81
N THR A 3 -0.73 7.35 -11.20
CA THR A 3 -0.51 6.19 -10.34
C THR A 3 -1.14 6.46 -8.97
N CYS A 4 -2.01 5.56 -8.50
CA CYS A 4 -2.56 5.64 -7.16
C CYS A 4 -1.60 4.97 -6.17
N GLU A 5 -1.27 5.64 -5.08
CA GLU A 5 -0.48 5.04 -4.00
C GLU A 5 -1.40 4.51 -2.89
N LEU A 6 -1.01 3.41 -2.27
CA LEU A 6 -1.56 2.91 -1.02
C LEU A 6 -0.46 2.83 0.04
N LEU A 7 -0.82 3.16 1.27
CA LEU A 7 0.01 2.99 2.45
C LEU A 7 -0.58 1.82 3.23
N ILE A 8 0.25 0.83 3.54
CA ILE A 8 -0.12 -0.42 4.20
C ILE A 8 0.63 -0.48 5.52
N TRP A 9 -0.09 -0.47 6.63
CA TRP A 9 0.48 -0.78 7.95
C TRP A 9 0.26 -2.25 8.23
N HIS A 10 1.29 -2.88 8.76
CA HIS A 10 1.26 -4.27 9.18
C HIS A 10 1.79 -4.41 10.61
N ASP A 11 1.49 -5.55 11.21
CA ASP A 11 2.10 -5.97 12.46
C ASP A 11 3.61 -6.24 12.23
N PRO A 12 4.52 -5.85 13.12
CA PRO A 12 5.96 -6.13 12.99
C PRO A 12 6.28 -7.61 12.84
N ASP A 13 5.46 -8.50 13.43
CA ASP A 13 5.62 -9.96 13.36
C ASP A 13 4.97 -10.56 12.10
N THR A 14 4.39 -9.73 11.23
CA THR A 14 3.82 -10.15 9.95
C THR A 14 4.89 -10.80 9.07
N ASN A 15 4.55 -11.94 8.47
CA ASN A 15 5.39 -12.55 7.46
C ASN A 15 5.48 -11.63 6.22
N ALA A 16 6.62 -10.95 6.07
CA ALA A 16 6.90 -10.04 4.96
C ALA A 16 6.75 -10.71 3.59
N ALA A 17 6.97 -12.04 3.48
CA ALA A 17 6.84 -12.75 2.22
C ALA A 17 5.41 -12.75 1.68
N ALA A 18 4.41 -12.88 2.54
CA ALA A 18 3.00 -12.87 2.13
C ALA A 18 2.58 -11.48 1.63
N LEU A 19 3.07 -10.43 2.29
CA LEU A 19 2.78 -9.06 1.89
C LEU A 19 3.46 -8.69 0.58
N LEU A 20 4.73 -9.09 0.39
CA LEU A 20 5.44 -8.90 -0.87
C LEU A 20 4.81 -9.70 -2.03
N ALA A 21 4.31 -10.91 -1.77
CA ALA A 21 3.56 -11.68 -2.75
C ALA A 21 2.28 -10.95 -3.20
N ALA A 22 1.49 -10.44 -2.25
CA ALA A 22 0.29 -9.64 -2.57
C ALA A 22 0.61 -8.39 -3.39
N VAL A 23 1.76 -7.75 -3.13
CA VAL A 23 2.24 -6.61 -3.93
C VAL A 23 2.51 -7.04 -5.38
N ALA A 24 3.19 -8.17 -5.57
CA ALA A 24 3.49 -8.72 -6.89
C ALA A 24 2.22 -9.16 -7.64
N GLU A 25 1.26 -9.81 -6.97
CA GLU A 25 -0.03 -10.24 -7.53
C GLU A 25 -0.85 -9.05 -8.06
N CYS A 26 -0.80 -7.92 -7.36
CA CYS A 26 -1.44 -6.67 -7.80
C CYS A 26 -0.67 -5.96 -8.93
N GLY A 27 0.51 -6.43 -9.32
CA GLY A 27 1.43 -5.70 -10.19
C GLY A 27 1.84 -4.33 -9.61
N ALA A 28 1.74 -4.18 -8.29
CA ALA A 28 2.08 -2.96 -7.58
C ALA A 28 3.60 -2.90 -7.38
N ARG A 29 4.12 -1.69 -7.17
CA ARG A 29 5.55 -1.45 -6.93
C ARG A 29 5.76 -0.82 -5.57
N LEU A 30 6.80 -1.26 -4.85
CA LEU A 30 7.20 -0.60 -3.61
C LEU A 30 7.67 0.83 -3.90
N VAL A 31 7.24 1.76 -3.04
CA VAL A 31 7.63 3.17 -3.09
C VAL A 31 8.37 3.50 -1.80
N TYR A 32 9.54 4.11 -1.93
CA TYR A 32 10.26 4.62 -0.78
C TYR A 32 9.64 5.94 -0.31
N ARG A 33 9.32 6.02 0.99
CA ARG A 33 8.90 7.28 1.64
C ARG A 33 9.84 7.61 2.78
N ALA A 34 10.45 8.79 2.71
CA ALA A 34 11.24 9.33 3.82
C ALA A 34 10.33 9.55 5.05
N GLY A 35 10.79 9.13 6.22
CA GLY A 35 10.02 9.24 7.47
C GLY A 35 8.86 8.24 7.60
N ALA A 36 8.84 7.18 6.78
CA ALA A 36 7.92 6.07 6.94
C ALA A 36 8.06 5.41 8.34
N ALA A 37 6.93 5.03 8.95
CA ALA A 37 6.95 4.17 10.12
C ALA A 37 7.58 2.81 9.76
N PRO A 38 8.30 2.15 10.69
CA PRO A 38 9.02 0.90 10.39
C PRO A 38 8.10 -0.25 9.96
N ASN A 39 6.82 -0.19 10.33
CA ASN A 39 5.80 -1.18 10.00
C ASN A 39 4.83 -0.68 8.92
N MET A 40 5.25 0.29 8.10
CA MET A 40 4.48 0.86 7.02
C MET A 40 5.19 0.65 5.67
N LEU A 41 4.45 0.14 4.69
CA LEU A 41 4.87 -0.01 3.31
C LEU A 41 4.03 0.90 2.40
N ALA A 42 4.70 1.65 1.53
CA ALA A 42 4.02 2.39 0.47
C ALA A 42 4.12 1.62 -0.85
N VAL A 43 3.01 1.53 -1.57
CA VAL A 43 2.93 0.84 -2.86
C VAL A 43 2.24 1.70 -3.89
N ALA A 44 2.81 1.78 -5.08
CA ALA A 44 2.20 2.38 -6.25
C ALA A 44 1.44 1.31 -7.05
N LEU A 45 0.15 1.53 -7.26
CA LEU A 45 -0.70 0.68 -8.06
C LEU A 45 -0.53 0.97 -9.55
N PRO A 46 -0.62 -0.05 -10.41
CA PRO A 46 -0.68 0.17 -11.84
C PRO A 46 -2.00 0.90 -12.21
N PRO A 47 -2.00 1.74 -13.25
CA PRO A 47 -3.14 2.61 -13.57
C PRO A 47 -4.43 1.84 -13.91
N GLN A 48 -4.32 0.59 -14.35
CA GLN A 48 -5.44 -0.28 -14.64
C GLN A 48 -6.10 -0.91 -13.39
N LEU A 49 -5.44 -0.87 -12.22
CA LEU A 49 -5.94 -1.50 -11.01
C LEU A 49 -6.80 -0.54 -10.19
N CYS A 50 -8.04 -0.95 -9.91
CA CYS A 50 -8.93 -0.19 -9.05
C CYS A 50 -8.39 -0.14 -7.61
N PRO A 51 -8.19 1.05 -7.01
CA PRO A 51 -7.63 1.16 -5.67
C PRO A 51 -8.44 0.44 -4.59
N LYS A 52 -9.77 0.44 -4.68
CA LYS A 52 -10.62 -0.29 -3.73
C LYS A 52 -10.41 -1.81 -3.77
N ARG A 53 -10.16 -2.37 -4.97
CA ARG A 53 -9.87 -3.81 -5.12
C ARG A 53 -8.50 -4.14 -4.54
N ALA A 54 -7.50 -3.30 -4.82
CA ALA A 54 -6.16 -3.45 -4.24
C ALA A 54 -6.20 -3.34 -2.70
N GLN A 55 -6.90 -2.35 -2.15
CA GLN A 55 -7.11 -2.19 -0.71
C GLN A 55 -7.72 -3.44 -0.09
N HIS A 56 -8.82 -3.95 -0.67
CA HIS A 56 -9.47 -5.16 -0.18
C HIS A 56 -8.54 -6.37 -0.22
N HIS A 57 -7.76 -6.53 -1.29
CA HIS A 57 -6.79 -7.61 -1.43
C HIS A 57 -5.69 -7.54 -0.36
N PHE A 58 -5.06 -6.37 -0.16
CA PHE A 58 -4.07 -6.19 0.89
C PHE A 58 -4.64 -6.42 2.30
N TRP A 59 -5.92 -6.08 2.52
CA TRP A 59 -6.59 -6.33 3.79
C TRP A 59 -6.75 -7.83 4.13
N GLN A 60 -6.73 -8.71 3.12
CA GLN A 60 -6.78 -10.16 3.34
C GLN A 60 -5.44 -10.74 3.77
N VAL A 61 -4.33 -9.99 3.65
CA VAL A 61 -3.02 -10.46 4.07
C VAL A 61 -2.96 -10.47 5.60
N ARG A 62 -2.74 -11.65 6.18
CA ARG A 62 -2.61 -11.81 7.63
C ARG A 62 -1.55 -10.86 8.18
N GLY A 63 -1.92 -10.06 9.18
CA GLY A 63 -1.04 -9.10 9.83
C GLY A 63 -1.14 -7.68 9.28
N VAL A 64 -1.84 -7.46 8.17
CA VAL A 64 -2.19 -6.09 7.75
C VAL A 64 -3.24 -5.53 8.72
N VAL A 65 -2.97 -4.33 9.25
CA VAL A 65 -3.82 -3.65 10.23
C VAL A 65 -4.52 -2.43 9.64
N LEU A 66 -3.93 -1.81 8.61
CA LEU A 66 -4.52 -0.65 7.94
C LEU A 66 -4.04 -0.57 6.49
N VAL A 67 -4.93 -0.20 5.58
CA VAL A 67 -4.60 0.17 4.20
C VAL A 67 -5.31 1.47 3.86
N GLN A 68 -4.56 2.53 3.53
CA GLN A 68 -5.14 3.84 3.21
C GLN A 68 -4.56 4.41 1.91
N GLN A 69 -5.35 5.25 1.23
CA GLN A 69 -4.80 6.17 0.24
C GLN A 69 -4.21 7.39 0.96
N PRO A 70 -3.03 7.90 0.53
CA PRO A 70 -2.53 9.17 1.03
C PRO A 70 -3.62 10.24 0.87
N LEU A 71 -3.88 11.00 1.92
CA LEU A 71 -4.76 12.15 1.81
C LEU A 71 -4.24 13.07 0.70
N PRO A 72 -5.11 13.60 -0.17
CA PRO A 72 -4.69 14.60 -1.13
C PRO A 72 -4.11 15.78 -0.35
N SER A 73 -2.87 16.18 -0.68
CA SER A 73 -2.25 17.34 -0.04
C SER A 73 -3.20 18.52 -0.14
N PRO A 74 -3.46 19.26 0.97
CA PRO A 74 -4.28 20.45 0.89
C PRO A 74 -3.66 21.41 -0.13
N ARG A 75 -4.45 21.79 -1.13
CA ARG A 75 -4.07 22.91 -2.01
C ARG A 75 -4.15 24.16 -1.15
N HIS A 76 -3.01 24.65 -0.69
CA HIS A 76 -2.92 26.02 -0.17
C HIS A 76 -3.26 26.94 -1.36
N GLY A 77 -4.48 27.48 -1.35
CA GLY A 77 -4.90 28.60 -2.19
C GLY A 77 -4.72 29.91 -1.44
#